data_AF-A0A1H9U4I2-F1
#
_entry.id   AF-A0A1H9U4I2-F1
#
_cell.length_a   1.000
_cell.length_b   1.000
_cell.length_c   1.000
_cell.angle_alpha   90.00
_cell.angle_beta   90.00
_cell.angle_gamma   90.00
#
_symmetry.space_group_name_H-M   'P 1'
#
loop_
_entity.id
_entity.type
_entity.pdbx_description
1 polymer ?
#
loop_
_entity_poly.entity_id
_entity_poly.type
_entity_poly.pdbx_seq_one_letter_code
_entity_poly.pdbx_strand_id
1 'polypeptide(L)'
;MKDIDPVKALDDKVERLKKDVKSLGIRIDNAQTDAAQQKLSTTNQFRDTNRKITRTGDRVTELAESVHRLERLLVALNRKVRASETQKADFDTWPEVPDSLVATILAGQEAYARKTFTQQEAKNTRKAIAEYDRAALAAIDAADALTTLPAHAEALWRKKYREWRTITGRHRPELPDDDTHARDTAAKAAGNEAVARVRQTIRDRIEDAVARDLLFPAWFENMLGPAAPPGKADDWLHTATDVVLYRLLHGITSPADALGPAPKEQGHRRDLHDRLVVECADYRKP
;
A
#
# COMPACT_ATOMS: atom_id res chain seq x y z
N MET A 1 100.54 21.86 -33.49
CA MET A 1 99.23 22.08 -32.85
C MET A 1 98.17 21.76 -33.88
N LYS A 2 97.29 20.77 -33.64
CA LYS A 2 96.15 20.54 -34.54
C LYS A 2 95.18 21.70 -34.34
N ASP A 3 94.99 22.47 -35.39
CA ASP A 3 94.03 23.58 -35.45
C ASP A 3 92.63 22.97 -35.40
N ILE A 4 92.08 22.88 -34.18
CA ILE A 4 90.72 22.40 -33.98
C ILE A 4 89.84 23.59 -34.28
N ASP A 5 89.17 23.58 -35.43
CA ASP A 5 88.14 24.56 -35.77
C ASP A 5 87.03 24.47 -34.70
N PRO A 6 86.92 25.48 -33.81
CA PRO A 6 86.01 25.43 -32.68
C PRO A 6 84.55 25.46 -33.13
N VAL A 7 84.26 25.99 -34.33
CA VAL A 7 82.90 26.05 -34.89
C VAL A 7 82.45 24.65 -35.29
N LYS A 8 83.31 23.90 -36.01
CA LYS A 8 83.02 22.52 -36.42
C LYS A 8 82.84 21.58 -35.23
N ALA A 9 83.66 21.74 -34.18
CA ALA A 9 83.52 20.96 -32.95
C ALA A 9 82.20 21.26 -32.21
N LEU A 10 81.70 22.51 -32.29
CA LEU A 10 80.40 22.89 -31.77
C LEU A 10 79.26 22.28 -32.59
N ASP A 11 79.34 22.33 -33.92
CA ASP A 11 78.33 21.78 -34.82
C ASP A 11 78.19 20.26 -34.66
N ASP A 12 79.31 19.54 -34.58
CA ASP A 12 79.29 18.09 -34.31
C ASP A 12 78.63 17.76 -32.95
N LYS A 13 78.80 18.64 -31.96
CA LYS A 13 78.16 18.50 -30.64
C LYS A 13 76.67 18.81 -30.70
N VAL A 14 76.27 19.83 -31.46
CA VAL A 14 74.87 20.19 -31.69
C VAL A 14 74.13 19.06 -32.42
N GLU A 15 74.73 18.46 -33.45
CA GLU A 15 74.11 17.34 -34.17
C GLU A 15 73.99 16.08 -33.30
N ARG A 16 74.98 15.78 -32.45
CA ARG A 16 74.87 14.71 -31.44
C ARG A 16 73.73 14.97 -30.46
N LEU A 17 73.64 16.20 -29.93
CA LEU A 17 72.56 16.58 -29.02
C LEU A 17 71.18 16.50 -29.70
N LYS A 18 71.05 16.91 -30.96
CA LYS A 18 69.80 16.74 -31.73
C LYS A 18 69.42 15.27 -31.87
N LYS A 19 70.39 14.39 -32.15
CA LYS A 19 70.16 12.95 -32.25
C LYS A 19 69.74 12.34 -30.91
N ASP A 20 70.38 12.76 -29.82
CA ASP A 20 70.06 12.30 -28.47
C ASP A 20 68.67 12.78 -28.03
N VAL A 21 68.33 14.05 -28.29
CA VAL A 21 66.98 14.60 -28.03
C VAL A 21 65.92 13.85 -28.84
N LYS A 22 66.19 13.55 -30.12
CA LYS A 22 65.28 12.75 -30.95
C LYS A 22 65.12 11.33 -30.41
N SER A 23 66.20 10.70 -29.97
CA SER A 23 66.17 9.36 -29.37
C SER A 23 65.38 9.35 -28.05
N LEU A 24 65.58 10.36 -27.20
CA LEU A 24 64.83 10.53 -25.96
C LEU A 24 63.34 10.78 -26.23
N GLY A 25 63.00 11.58 -27.24
CA GLY A 25 61.61 11.79 -27.68
C GLY A 25 60.92 10.47 -28.03
N ILE A 26 61.54 9.66 -28.89
CA ILE A 26 61.02 8.33 -29.28
C ILE A 26 60.86 7.42 -28.05
N ARG A 27 61.82 7.43 -27.12
CA ARG A 27 61.74 6.63 -25.89
C ARG A 27 60.61 7.07 -24.97
N ILE A 28 60.36 8.38 -24.87
CA ILE A 28 59.25 8.94 -24.10
C ILE A 28 57.92 8.53 -24.74
N ASP A 29 57.78 8.68 -26.06
CA ASP A 29 56.55 8.31 -26.78
C ASP A 29 56.23 6.82 -26.64
N ASN A 30 57.25 5.96 -26.76
CA ASN A 30 57.10 4.52 -26.57
C ASN A 30 56.71 4.20 -25.12
N ALA A 31 57.39 4.78 -24.13
CA ALA A 31 57.07 4.57 -22.71
C ALA A 31 55.66 5.06 -22.35
N GLN A 32 55.21 6.17 -22.93
CA GLN A 32 53.84 6.66 -22.76
C GLN A 32 52.82 5.73 -23.40
N THR A 33 53.13 5.20 -24.59
CA THR A 33 52.27 4.24 -25.30
C THR A 33 52.15 2.93 -24.50
N ASP A 34 53.25 2.39 -24.01
CA ASP A 34 53.29 1.17 -23.19
C ASP A 34 52.53 1.38 -21.87
N ALA A 35 52.71 2.52 -21.20
CA ALA A 35 51.98 2.87 -19.99
C ALA A 35 50.47 3.00 -20.25
N ALA A 36 50.06 3.58 -21.38
CA ALA A 36 48.66 3.68 -21.76
C ALA A 36 48.06 2.29 -22.04
N GLN A 37 48.79 1.42 -22.75
CA GLN A 37 48.36 0.04 -23.01
C GLN A 37 48.23 -0.78 -21.72
N GLN A 38 49.17 -0.66 -20.79
CA GLN A 38 49.09 -1.30 -19.47
C GLN A 38 47.89 -0.80 -18.65
N LYS A 39 47.62 0.52 -18.65
CA LYS A 39 46.43 1.09 -17.99
C LYS A 39 45.13 0.58 -18.61
N LEU A 40 45.06 0.47 -19.93
CA LEU A 40 43.89 -0.08 -20.62
C LEU A 40 43.69 -1.57 -20.29
N SER A 41 44.76 -2.36 -20.30
CA SER A 41 44.73 -3.79 -19.96
C SER A 41 44.24 -4.02 -18.53
N THR A 42 44.83 -3.31 -17.56
CA THR A 42 44.41 -3.38 -16.15
C THR A 42 42.96 -2.93 -15.97
N THR A 43 42.54 -1.85 -16.61
CA THR A 43 41.15 -1.36 -16.56
C THR A 43 40.16 -2.40 -17.11
N ASN A 44 40.49 -3.05 -18.23
CA ASN A 44 39.65 -4.11 -18.79
C ASN A 44 39.58 -5.32 -17.86
N GLN A 45 40.70 -5.71 -17.25
CA GLN A 45 40.73 -6.77 -16.25
C GLN A 45 39.88 -6.44 -15.01
N PHE A 46 39.91 -5.19 -14.54
CA PHE A 46 39.03 -4.72 -13.46
C PHE A 46 37.54 -4.76 -13.87
N ARG A 47 37.21 -4.37 -15.09
CA ARG A 47 35.83 -4.44 -15.60
C ARG A 47 35.32 -5.88 -15.68
N ASP A 48 36.16 -6.80 -16.16
CA ASP A 48 35.77 -8.20 -16.29
C ASP A 48 35.69 -8.92 -14.95
N THR A 49 36.58 -8.62 -14.01
CA THR A 49 36.47 -9.13 -12.63
C THR A 49 35.21 -8.60 -11.95
N ASN A 50 34.89 -7.31 -12.12
CA ASN A 50 33.66 -6.75 -11.55
C ASN A 50 32.40 -7.41 -12.14
N ARG A 51 32.36 -7.66 -13.47
CA ARG A 51 31.26 -8.42 -14.10
C ARG A 51 31.14 -9.83 -13.56
N LYS A 52 32.25 -10.52 -13.30
CA LYS A 52 32.24 -11.85 -12.69
C LYS A 52 31.71 -11.79 -11.25
N ILE A 53 32.13 -10.80 -10.46
CA ILE A 53 31.63 -10.59 -9.10
C ILE A 53 30.12 -10.37 -9.10
N THR A 54 29.59 -9.52 -9.98
CA THR A 54 28.13 -9.31 -10.10
C THR A 54 27.40 -10.62 -10.42
N ARG A 55 27.85 -11.37 -11.44
CA ARG A 55 27.24 -12.66 -11.80
C ARG A 55 27.30 -13.68 -10.66
N THR A 56 28.41 -13.72 -9.92
CA THR A 56 28.51 -14.60 -8.74
C THR A 56 27.56 -14.13 -7.64
N GLY A 57 27.41 -12.83 -7.42
CA GLY A 57 26.41 -12.26 -6.52
C GLY A 57 24.99 -12.69 -6.89
N ASP A 58 24.61 -12.57 -8.16
CA ASP A 58 23.30 -13.00 -8.65
C ASP A 58 23.05 -14.50 -8.38
N ARG A 59 24.06 -15.35 -8.63
CA ARG A 59 23.97 -16.81 -8.37
C ARG A 59 23.91 -17.14 -6.89
N VAL A 60 24.57 -16.37 -6.02
CA VAL A 60 24.50 -16.54 -4.56
C VAL A 60 23.10 -16.18 -4.08
N THR A 61 22.50 -15.12 -4.61
CA THR A 61 21.11 -14.74 -4.31
C THR A 61 20.13 -15.83 -4.74
N GLU A 62 20.25 -16.33 -5.97
CA GLU A 62 19.42 -17.43 -6.48
C GLU A 62 19.59 -18.71 -5.64
N LEU A 63 20.82 -19.03 -5.22
CA LEU A 63 21.07 -20.17 -4.35
C LEU A 63 20.43 -19.97 -2.96
N ALA A 64 20.53 -18.78 -2.38
CA ALA A 64 19.90 -18.46 -1.10
C ALA A 64 18.37 -18.60 -1.16
N GLU A 65 17.74 -18.11 -2.23
CA GLU A 65 16.30 -18.30 -2.49
C GLU A 65 15.96 -19.81 -2.59
N SER A 66 16.78 -20.59 -3.30
CA SER A 66 16.57 -22.03 -3.43
C SER A 66 16.68 -22.79 -2.11
N VAL A 67 17.63 -22.41 -1.25
CA VAL A 67 17.81 -23.00 0.08
C VAL A 67 16.61 -22.68 0.97
N HIS A 68 16.15 -21.43 0.99
CA HIS A 68 14.96 -21.05 1.74
C HIS A 68 13.69 -21.74 1.24
N ARG A 69 13.58 -22.00 -0.06
CA ARG A 69 12.52 -22.83 -0.62
C ARG A 69 12.59 -24.27 -0.09
N LEU A 70 13.77 -24.87 -0.07
CA LEU A 70 13.96 -26.23 0.45
C LEU A 70 13.67 -26.31 1.95
N GLU A 71 14.07 -25.31 2.73
CA GLU A 71 13.74 -25.21 4.17
C GLU A 71 12.22 -25.18 4.38
N ARG A 72 11.48 -24.36 3.62
CA ARG A 72 10.00 -24.32 3.68
C ARG A 72 9.37 -25.68 3.34
N LEU A 73 9.88 -26.34 2.30
CA LEU A 73 9.37 -27.66 1.89
C LEU A 73 9.74 -28.75 2.91
N LEU A 74 10.92 -28.68 3.53
CA LEU A 74 11.32 -29.59 4.59
C LEU A 74 10.47 -29.41 5.84
N VAL A 75 10.13 -28.17 6.21
CA VAL A 75 9.17 -27.91 7.31
C VAL A 75 7.80 -28.52 6.97
N ALA A 76 7.28 -28.27 5.77
CA ALA A 76 6.01 -28.83 5.32
C ALA A 76 6.04 -30.37 5.31
N LEU A 77 7.13 -30.96 4.82
CA LEU A 77 7.31 -32.41 4.76
C LEU A 77 7.46 -32.99 6.16
N ASN A 78 8.21 -32.36 7.06
CA ASN A 78 8.37 -32.81 8.43
C ASN A 78 7.02 -32.80 9.16
N ARG A 79 6.21 -31.74 8.99
CA ARG A 79 4.83 -31.71 9.47
C ARG A 79 3.98 -32.84 8.88
N LYS A 80 4.07 -33.07 7.57
CA LYS A 80 3.32 -34.13 6.86
C LYS A 80 3.76 -35.55 7.21
N VAL A 81 5.04 -35.78 7.48
CA VAL A 81 5.57 -37.08 7.91
C VAL A 81 5.15 -37.34 9.35
N ARG A 82 5.11 -36.32 10.19
CA ARG A 82 4.51 -36.40 11.52
C ARG A 82 3.00 -36.59 11.47
N ALA A 83 2.31 -36.27 10.37
CA ALA A 83 0.85 -36.29 10.24
C ALA A 83 0.16 -37.64 10.49
N SER A 84 0.90 -38.75 10.47
CA SER A 84 0.36 -40.02 10.98
C SER A 84 0.08 -39.96 12.49
N GLU A 85 0.64 -38.97 13.19
CA GLU A 85 0.54 -38.71 14.64
C GLU A 85 0.13 -37.24 14.97
N THR A 86 0.29 -36.24 14.09
CA THR A 86 0.01 -34.83 14.39
C THR A 86 -1.46 -34.41 14.25
N GLN A 87 -1.91 -33.61 15.21
CA GLN A 87 -3.20 -32.93 15.22
C GLN A 87 -3.26 -31.84 14.12
N LYS A 88 -4.42 -31.71 13.46
CA LYS A 88 -4.69 -30.65 12.48
C LYS A 88 -5.13 -29.38 13.20
N ALA A 89 -4.64 -28.23 12.74
CA ALA A 89 -5.16 -26.94 13.16
C ALA A 89 -6.56 -26.73 12.58
N ASP A 90 -7.49 -26.28 13.40
CA ASP A 90 -8.82 -25.86 12.97
C ASP A 90 -8.87 -24.33 12.87
N PHE A 91 -8.96 -23.84 11.63
CA PHE A 91 -9.13 -22.42 11.31
C PHE A 91 -10.49 -22.12 10.67
N ASP A 92 -11.38 -23.10 10.61
CA ASP A 92 -12.73 -22.94 10.07
C ASP A 92 -13.77 -22.78 11.20
N THR A 93 -13.49 -23.27 12.42
CA THR A 93 -14.38 -23.14 13.59
C THR A 93 -13.85 -22.14 14.63
N TRP A 94 -14.69 -21.18 15.05
CA TRP A 94 -14.31 -20.09 15.97
C TRP A 94 -15.30 -19.92 17.13
N PRO A 95 -15.36 -20.86 18.09
CA PRO A 95 -16.31 -20.77 19.21
C PRO A 95 -16.07 -19.55 20.12
N GLU A 96 -14.85 -19.00 20.14
CA GLU A 96 -14.48 -17.79 20.89
C GLU A 96 -14.94 -16.49 20.22
N VAL A 97 -15.35 -16.55 18.95
CA VAL A 97 -15.85 -15.41 18.20
C VAL A 97 -17.36 -15.55 18.03
N PRO A 98 -18.17 -14.95 18.92
CA PRO A 98 -19.62 -15.07 18.82
C PRO A 98 -20.15 -14.29 17.60
N ASP A 99 -21.28 -14.76 17.05
CA ASP A 99 -21.94 -14.12 15.90
C ASP A 99 -22.27 -12.64 16.16
N SER A 100 -22.52 -12.26 17.42
CA SER A 100 -22.75 -10.86 17.81
C SER A 100 -21.54 -9.97 17.56
N LEU A 101 -20.32 -10.52 17.71
CA LEU A 101 -19.08 -9.80 17.46
C LEU A 101 -18.85 -9.63 15.94
N VAL A 102 -19.15 -10.67 15.15
CA VAL A 102 -19.15 -10.60 13.68
C VAL A 102 -20.15 -9.56 13.19
N ALA A 103 -21.37 -9.55 13.73
CA ALA A 103 -22.39 -8.55 13.39
C ALA A 103 -21.93 -7.12 13.73
N THR A 104 -21.22 -6.93 14.84
CA THR A 104 -20.66 -5.62 15.23
C THR A 104 -19.61 -5.14 14.21
N ILE A 105 -18.75 -6.05 13.72
CA ILE A 105 -17.76 -5.73 12.68
C ILE A 105 -18.46 -5.30 11.39
N LEU A 106 -19.44 -6.07 10.92
CA LEU A 106 -20.18 -5.78 9.70
C LEU A 106 -20.94 -4.44 9.80
N ALA A 107 -21.57 -4.15 10.94
CA ALA A 107 -22.23 -2.87 11.18
C ALA A 107 -21.26 -1.67 11.12
N GLY A 108 -20.04 -1.85 11.61
CA GLY A 108 -18.97 -0.85 11.48
C GLY A 108 -18.56 -0.63 10.01
N GLN A 109 -18.41 -1.71 9.24
CA GLN A 109 -18.09 -1.64 7.80
C GLN A 109 -19.21 -0.95 7.00
N GLU A 110 -20.47 -1.24 7.30
CA GLU A 110 -21.62 -0.56 6.71
C GLU A 110 -21.64 0.93 7.04
N ALA A 111 -21.29 1.31 8.27
CA ALA A 111 -21.14 2.71 8.65
C ALA A 111 -20.02 3.43 7.87
N TYR A 112 -18.96 2.72 7.47
CA TYR A 112 -17.93 3.26 6.56
C TYR A 112 -18.43 3.38 5.11
N ALA A 113 -19.26 2.45 4.65
CA ALA A 113 -19.85 2.49 3.31
C ALA A 113 -20.91 3.61 3.16
N ARG A 114 -21.59 3.97 4.26
CA ARG A 114 -22.53 5.10 4.27
C ARG A 114 -21.81 6.43 4.07
N LYS A 115 -22.27 7.19 3.08
CA LYS A 115 -21.79 8.56 2.81
C LYS A 115 -22.22 9.47 3.95
N THR A 116 -21.32 9.72 4.89
CA THR A 116 -21.58 10.70 5.96
C THR A 116 -21.48 12.10 5.38
N PHE A 117 -22.56 12.89 5.54
CA PHE A 117 -22.46 14.35 5.58
C PHE A 117 -21.26 14.76 6.44
N THR A 118 -20.38 15.61 5.93
CA THR A 118 -19.32 16.19 6.77
C THR A 118 -19.95 17.13 7.81
N GLN A 119 -19.30 17.33 8.96
CA GLN A 119 -19.77 18.32 9.96
C GLN A 119 -19.98 19.71 9.32
N GLN A 120 -19.15 20.06 8.33
CA GLN A 120 -19.27 21.31 7.60
C GLN A 120 -20.51 21.35 6.70
N GLU A 121 -20.81 20.27 5.98
CA GLU A 121 -22.05 20.16 5.20
C GLU A 121 -23.28 20.20 6.12
N ALA A 122 -23.25 19.53 7.27
CA ALA A 122 -24.35 19.58 8.24
C ALA A 122 -24.58 21.01 8.76
N LYS A 123 -23.50 21.74 9.08
CA LYS A 123 -23.55 23.15 9.47
C LYS A 123 -24.09 24.04 8.34
N ASN A 124 -23.67 23.81 7.10
CA ASN A 124 -24.15 24.54 5.94
C ASN A 124 -25.66 24.31 5.72
N THR A 125 -26.14 23.07 5.84
CA THR A 125 -27.56 22.74 5.71
C THR A 125 -28.38 23.40 6.82
N ARG A 126 -27.92 23.38 8.08
CA ARG A 126 -28.58 24.12 9.19
C ARG A 126 -28.69 25.62 8.92
N LYS A 127 -27.63 26.22 8.38
CA LYS A 127 -27.64 27.64 8.00
C LYS A 127 -28.65 27.90 6.87
N ALA A 128 -28.68 27.05 5.85
CA ALA A 128 -29.63 27.16 4.75
C ALA A 128 -31.09 27.02 5.21
N ILE A 129 -31.37 26.14 6.18
CA ILE A 129 -32.70 26.00 6.79
C ILE A 129 -33.05 27.24 7.59
N ALA A 130 -32.15 27.75 8.43
CA ALA A 130 -32.42 28.97 9.22
C ALA A 130 -32.67 30.19 8.31
N GLU A 131 -31.96 30.29 7.19
CA GLU A 131 -32.19 31.33 6.18
C GLU A 131 -33.53 31.14 5.47
N TYR A 132 -33.90 29.90 5.12
CA TYR A 132 -35.22 29.57 4.56
C TYR A 132 -36.35 29.95 5.53
N ASP A 133 -36.25 29.54 6.80
CA ASP A 133 -37.29 29.77 7.82
C ASP A 133 -37.45 31.26 8.11
N ARG A 134 -36.35 32.04 8.19
CA ARG A 134 -36.43 33.51 8.32
C ARG A 134 -37.11 34.16 7.13
N ALA A 135 -36.74 33.73 5.93
CA ALA A 135 -37.35 34.25 4.73
C ALA A 135 -38.85 33.90 4.74
N ALA A 136 -39.22 32.66 5.15
CA ALA A 136 -40.59 32.18 5.12
C ALA A 136 -41.49 33.01 6.04
N LEU A 137 -41.01 33.33 7.24
CA LEU A 137 -41.68 34.26 8.15
C LEU A 137 -41.86 35.66 7.50
N ALA A 138 -40.80 36.21 6.90
CA ALA A 138 -40.90 37.49 6.21
C ALA A 138 -41.88 37.49 5.02
N ALA A 139 -42.02 36.35 4.33
CA ALA A 139 -43.01 36.17 3.27
C ALA A 139 -44.44 36.05 3.80
N ILE A 140 -44.63 35.41 4.96
CA ILE A 140 -45.93 35.37 5.67
C ILE A 140 -46.32 36.80 6.11
N ASP A 141 -45.41 37.53 6.75
CA ASP A 141 -45.65 38.92 7.16
C ASP A 141 -45.93 39.83 5.94
N ALA A 142 -45.24 39.59 4.83
CA ALA A 142 -45.48 40.31 3.59
C ALA A 142 -46.83 39.97 2.95
N ALA A 143 -47.26 38.70 3.00
CA ALA A 143 -48.58 38.28 2.55
C ALA A 143 -49.68 38.93 3.38
N ASP A 144 -49.54 38.95 4.70
CA ASP A 144 -50.50 39.59 5.60
C ASP A 144 -50.61 41.09 5.33
N ALA A 145 -49.47 41.78 5.20
CA ALA A 145 -49.42 43.19 4.84
C ALA A 145 -50.08 43.50 3.48
N LEU A 146 -49.98 42.61 2.49
CA LEU A 146 -50.67 42.77 1.20
C LEU A 146 -52.20 42.80 1.33
N THR A 147 -52.76 42.18 2.38
CA THR A 147 -54.21 42.16 2.63
C THR A 147 -54.72 43.39 3.37
N THR A 148 -53.85 44.09 4.09
CA THR A 148 -54.21 45.25 4.94
C THR A 148 -53.79 46.61 4.37
N LEU A 149 -53.10 46.64 3.22
CA LEU A 149 -52.59 47.87 2.61
C LEU A 149 -53.71 48.70 1.94
N PRO A 150 -53.73 50.04 2.12
CA PRO A 150 -54.69 50.91 1.45
C PRO A 150 -54.38 51.07 -0.04
N ALA A 151 -55.41 51.32 -0.85
CA ALA A 151 -55.35 51.31 -2.32
C ALA A 151 -54.32 52.26 -2.97
N HIS A 152 -53.82 53.27 -2.24
CA HIS A 152 -52.84 54.25 -2.73
C HIS A 152 -51.38 53.86 -2.46
N ALA A 153 -51.12 52.71 -1.81
CA ALA A 153 -49.78 52.28 -1.38
C ALA A 153 -49.10 51.32 -2.38
N GLU A 154 -49.15 51.64 -3.68
CA GLU A 154 -48.68 50.74 -4.76
C GLU A 154 -47.19 50.37 -4.67
N ALA A 155 -46.34 51.32 -4.26
CA ALA A 155 -44.90 51.08 -4.08
C ALA A 155 -44.61 50.07 -2.96
N LEU A 156 -45.38 50.14 -1.86
CA LEU A 156 -45.30 49.19 -0.74
C LEU A 156 -45.84 47.82 -1.14
N TRP A 157 -46.93 47.78 -1.91
CA TRP A 157 -47.49 46.55 -2.46
C TRP A 157 -46.46 45.81 -3.33
N ARG A 158 -45.81 46.50 -4.29
CA ARG A 158 -44.77 45.89 -5.15
C ARG A 158 -43.55 45.40 -4.37
N LYS A 159 -43.23 46.03 -3.25
CA LYS A 159 -42.15 45.58 -2.35
C LYS A 159 -42.55 44.30 -1.63
N LYS A 160 -43.71 44.27 -0.99
CA LYS A 160 -44.23 43.10 -0.25
C LYS A 160 -44.53 41.91 -1.15
N TYR A 161 -45.03 42.15 -2.36
CA TYR A 161 -45.24 41.10 -3.36
C TYR A 161 -43.92 40.44 -3.80
N ARG A 162 -42.83 41.20 -3.93
CA ARG A 162 -41.50 40.63 -4.22
C ARG A 162 -40.98 39.80 -3.06
N GLU A 163 -41.12 40.29 -1.83
CA GLU A 163 -40.73 39.56 -0.60
C GLU A 163 -41.49 38.22 -0.51
N TRP A 164 -42.81 38.23 -0.69
CA TRP A 164 -43.63 37.00 -0.74
C TRP A 164 -43.21 36.04 -1.85
N ARG A 165 -42.96 36.56 -3.07
CA ARG A 165 -42.61 35.74 -4.24
C ARG A 165 -41.24 35.06 -4.13
N THR A 166 -40.34 35.54 -3.27
CA THR A 166 -39.00 34.96 -3.11
C THR A 166 -39.00 33.53 -2.59
N ILE A 167 -40.11 33.06 -2.03
CA ILE A 167 -40.20 31.76 -1.34
C ILE A 167 -41.28 30.85 -1.93
N THR A 168 -42.30 31.42 -2.56
CA THR A 168 -43.24 30.64 -3.36
C THR A 168 -42.47 29.87 -4.44
N GLY A 169 -42.34 28.56 -4.26
CA GLY A 169 -41.58 27.66 -5.14
C GLY A 169 -40.22 27.20 -4.62
N ARG A 170 -39.74 27.69 -3.47
CA ARG A 170 -38.54 27.14 -2.80
C ARG A 170 -38.92 25.97 -1.88
N HIS A 171 -38.22 24.85 -2.01
CA HIS A 171 -38.33 23.72 -1.09
C HIS A 171 -37.45 23.96 0.15
N ARG A 172 -37.98 23.65 1.34
CA ARG A 172 -37.21 23.69 2.59
C ARG A 172 -36.16 22.56 2.56
N PRO A 173 -34.86 22.83 2.75
CA PRO A 173 -33.87 21.76 2.85
C PRO A 173 -34.18 20.83 4.03
N GLU A 174 -33.94 19.53 3.88
CA GLU A 174 -34.11 18.57 4.97
C GLU A 174 -32.95 18.65 5.97
N LEU A 175 -33.25 18.46 7.26
CA LEU A 175 -32.24 18.36 8.30
C LEU A 175 -31.42 17.08 8.08
N PRO A 176 -30.09 17.16 8.02
CA PRO A 176 -29.26 15.98 8.22
C PRO A 176 -29.55 15.45 9.63
N ASP A 177 -29.89 14.17 9.72
CA ASP A 177 -30.15 13.51 11.00
C ASP A 177 -28.85 13.47 11.82
N ASP A 178 -28.74 14.34 12.82
CA ASP A 178 -27.54 14.47 13.68
C ASP A 178 -27.27 13.16 14.44
N ASP A 179 -28.34 12.41 14.73
CA ASP A 179 -28.27 11.09 15.36
C ASP A 179 -27.59 10.06 14.45
N THR A 180 -27.74 10.17 13.12
CA THR A 180 -27.12 9.23 12.18
C THR A 180 -25.60 9.35 12.20
N HIS A 181 -25.05 10.56 12.33
CA HIS A 181 -23.60 10.74 12.47
C HIS A 181 -23.05 10.15 13.76
N ALA A 182 -23.70 10.47 14.89
CA ALA A 182 -23.26 9.94 16.19
C ALA A 182 -23.34 8.40 16.21
N ARG A 183 -24.41 7.82 15.66
CA ARG A 183 -24.57 6.36 15.51
C ARG A 183 -23.51 5.75 14.61
N ASP A 184 -23.22 6.35 13.46
CA ASP A 184 -22.18 5.86 12.55
C ASP A 184 -20.79 5.95 13.16
N THR A 185 -20.46 7.03 13.89
CA THR A 185 -19.19 7.15 14.60
C THR A 185 -19.07 6.08 15.69
N ALA A 186 -20.13 5.84 16.46
CA ALA A 186 -20.14 4.78 17.48
C ALA A 186 -20.01 3.39 16.84
N ALA A 187 -20.72 3.12 15.74
CA ALA A 187 -20.64 1.87 15.00
C ALA A 187 -19.24 1.62 14.42
N LYS A 188 -18.59 2.66 13.86
CA LYS A 188 -17.20 2.58 13.38
C LYS A 188 -16.23 2.26 14.50
N ALA A 189 -16.33 2.94 15.64
CA ALA A 189 -15.47 2.70 16.79
C ALA A 189 -15.66 1.27 17.35
N ALA A 190 -16.91 0.85 17.56
CA ALA A 190 -17.24 -0.49 18.02
C ALA A 190 -16.78 -1.58 17.03
N GLY A 191 -16.98 -1.35 15.73
CA GLY A 191 -16.51 -2.25 14.67
C GLY A 191 -14.99 -2.40 14.66
N ASN A 192 -14.24 -1.29 14.78
CA ASN A 192 -12.78 -1.33 14.83
C ASN A 192 -12.25 -2.06 16.06
N GLU A 193 -12.86 -1.84 17.22
CA GLU A 193 -12.50 -2.56 18.45
C GLU A 193 -12.82 -4.06 18.33
N ALA A 194 -13.97 -4.41 17.77
CA ALA A 194 -14.35 -5.80 17.51
C ALA A 194 -13.36 -6.48 16.54
N VAL A 195 -12.96 -5.81 15.44
CA VAL A 195 -11.95 -6.31 14.51
C VAL A 195 -10.63 -6.55 15.25
N ALA A 196 -10.18 -5.61 16.07
CA ALA A 196 -8.92 -5.76 16.82
C ALA A 196 -8.94 -6.98 17.74
N ARG A 197 -10.04 -7.20 18.47
CA ARG A 197 -10.21 -8.36 19.35
C ARG A 197 -10.20 -9.68 18.57
N VAL A 198 -10.98 -9.76 17.48
CA VAL A 198 -11.04 -10.98 16.66
C VAL A 198 -9.69 -11.28 16.01
N ARG A 199 -8.98 -10.25 15.50
CA ARG A 199 -7.63 -10.41 14.95
C ARG A 199 -6.66 -10.96 15.99
N GLN A 200 -6.71 -10.48 17.23
CA GLN A 200 -5.85 -11.01 18.28
C GLN A 200 -6.14 -12.50 18.54
N THR A 201 -7.41 -12.88 18.71
CA THR A 201 -7.80 -14.29 18.91
C THR A 201 -7.35 -15.18 17.77
N ILE A 202 -7.49 -14.72 16.51
CA ILE A 202 -7.03 -15.45 15.34
C ILE A 202 -5.50 -15.59 15.36
N ARG A 203 -4.79 -14.49 15.61
CA ARG A 203 -3.32 -14.46 15.64
C ARG A 203 -2.78 -15.43 16.69
N ASP A 204 -3.30 -15.38 17.91
CA ASP A 204 -2.89 -16.26 19.01
C ASP A 204 -3.05 -17.74 18.64
N ARG A 205 -4.13 -18.10 17.95
CA ARG A 205 -4.36 -19.48 17.49
C ARG A 205 -3.41 -19.89 16.37
N ILE A 206 -3.11 -19.00 15.42
CA ILE A 206 -2.12 -19.29 14.37
C ILE A 206 -0.73 -19.47 15.01
N GLU A 207 -0.35 -18.59 15.94
CA GLU A 207 0.92 -18.69 16.67
C GLU A 207 1.03 -19.99 17.47
N ASP A 208 -0.02 -20.39 18.20
CA ASP A 208 -0.06 -21.68 18.92
C ASP A 208 0.05 -22.87 17.94
N ALA A 209 -0.63 -22.81 16.80
CA ALA A 209 -0.55 -23.85 15.77
C ALA A 209 0.85 -23.94 15.14
N VAL A 210 1.53 -22.80 14.92
CA VAL A 210 2.93 -22.76 14.48
C VAL A 210 3.85 -23.34 15.54
N ALA A 211 3.69 -22.94 16.81
CA ALA A 211 4.52 -23.38 17.93
C ALA A 211 4.43 -24.88 18.21
N ARG A 212 3.23 -25.46 18.02
CA ARG A 212 2.96 -26.90 18.16
C ARG A 212 3.20 -27.70 16.89
N ASP A 213 3.67 -27.04 15.82
CA ASP A 213 3.97 -27.67 14.53
C ASP A 213 2.75 -28.41 13.93
N LEU A 214 1.56 -27.85 14.11
CA LEU A 214 0.31 -28.43 13.62
C LEU A 214 0.23 -28.37 12.09
N LEU A 215 -0.54 -29.30 11.53
CA LEU A 215 -0.86 -29.28 10.10
C LEU A 215 -1.90 -28.21 9.82
N PHE A 216 -1.62 -27.34 8.85
CA PHE A 216 -2.56 -26.32 8.43
C PHE A 216 -3.59 -26.86 7.45
N PRO A 217 -4.80 -26.28 7.41
CA PRO A 217 -5.79 -26.59 6.38
C PRO A 217 -5.22 -26.35 4.98
N ALA A 218 -5.65 -27.16 4.00
CA ALA A 218 -5.16 -27.09 2.63
C ALA A 218 -5.36 -25.70 1.99
N TRP A 219 -6.52 -25.06 2.23
CA TRP A 219 -6.78 -23.71 1.75
C TRP A 219 -5.76 -22.69 2.29
N PHE A 220 -5.28 -22.87 3.53
CA PHE A 220 -4.32 -21.98 4.16
C PHE A 220 -2.93 -22.16 3.56
N GLU A 221 -2.45 -23.41 3.46
CA GLU A 221 -1.16 -23.71 2.82
C GLU A 221 -1.12 -23.30 1.35
N ASN A 222 -2.22 -23.52 0.60
CA ASN A 222 -2.32 -23.15 -0.80
C ASN A 222 -2.25 -21.63 -1.00
N MET A 223 -2.75 -20.85 -0.03
CA MET A 223 -2.85 -19.40 -0.14
C MET A 223 -1.58 -18.69 0.33
N LEU A 224 -1.00 -19.13 1.45
CA LEU A 224 0.06 -18.43 2.19
C LEU A 224 1.37 -19.22 2.27
N GLY A 225 1.37 -20.46 1.79
CA GLY A 225 2.47 -21.39 1.95
C GLY A 225 2.47 -22.11 3.30
N PRO A 226 3.34 -23.12 3.46
CA PRO A 226 3.40 -23.94 4.67
C PRO A 226 4.02 -23.23 5.88
N ALA A 227 4.79 -22.16 5.65
CA ALA A 227 5.46 -21.39 6.69
C ALA A 227 5.77 -19.97 6.19
N ALA A 228 5.99 -19.04 7.13
CA ALA A 228 6.40 -17.68 6.82
C ALA A 228 7.73 -17.63 6.04
N PRO A 229 7.86 -16.74 5.05
CA PRO A 229 9.16 -16.51 4.42
C PRO A 229 10.19 -15.92 5.40
N PRO A 230 11.49 -16.17 5.19
CA PRO A 230 12.55 -15.57 5.98
C PRO A 230 12.46 -14.05 6.01
N GLY A 231 12.54 -13.45 7.20
CA GLY A 231 12.49 -11.99 7.38
C GLY A 231 11.11 -11.34 7.19
N LYS A 232 10.04 -12.12 6.93
CA LYS A 232 8.66 -11.62 6.75
C LYS A 232 7.65 -12.30 7.68
N ALA A 233 8.08 -12.78 8.84
CA ALA A 233 7.23 -13.53 9.77
C ALA A 233 6.01 -12.72 10.25
N ASP A 234 6.23 -11.46 10.64
CA ASP A 234 5.16 -10.60 11.12
C ASP A 234 4.17 -10.20 10.02
N ASP A 235 4.66 -9.86 8.83
CA ASP A 235 3.83 -9.52 7.68
C ASP A 235 3.01 -10.73 7.23
N TRP A 236 3.64 -11.91 7.16
CA TRP A 236 2.96 -13.16 6.84
C TRP A 236 1.85 -13.47 7.84
N LEU A 237 2.13 -13.32 9.14
CA LEU A 237 1.15 -13.56 10.19
C LEU A 237 0.02 -12.53 10.17
N HIS A 238 0.32 -11.27 9.84
CA HIS A 238 -0.68 -10.23 9.64
C HIS A 238 -1.64 -10.59 8.48
N THR A 239 -1.09 -10.91 7.30
CA THR A 239 -1.91 -11.33 6.16
C THR A 239 -2.66 -12.63 6.45
N ALA A 240 -2.04 -13.60 7.14
CA ALA A 240 -2.69 -14.85 7.54
C ALA A 240 -3.91 -14.61 8.43
N THR A 241 -3.76 -13.72 9.41
CA THR A 241 -4.85 -13.30 10.29
C THR A 241 -5.99 -12.66 9.50
N ASP A 242 -5.67 -11.81 8.52
CA ASP A 242 -6.68 -11.16 7.69
C ASP A 242 -7.38 -12.11 6.71
N VAL A 243 -6.70 -13.14 6.20
CA VAL A 243 -7.33 -14.19 5.38
C VAL A 243 -8.34 -14.98 6.20
N VAL A 244 -7.97 -15.39 7.42
CA VAL A 244 -8.89 -16.09 8.33
C VAL A 244 -10.08 -15.19 8.70
N LEU A 245 -9.81 -13.93 9.05
CA LEU A 245 -10.87 -12.96 9.35
C LEU A 245 -11.81 -12.79 8.14
N TYR A 246 -11.27 -12.69 6.92
CA TYR A 246 -12.08 -12.59 5.71
C TYR A 246 -13.00 -13.80 5.52
N ARG A 247 -12.48 -15.01 5.74
CA ARG A 247 -13.28 -16.25 5.70
C ARG A 247 -14.41 -16.23 6.72
N LEU A 248 -14.08 -15.83 7.96
CA LEU A 248 -15.04 -15.75 9.06
C LEU A 248 -16.15 -14.74 8.76
N LEU A 249 -15.81 -13.53 8.31
CA LEU A 249 -16.77 -12.47 8.03
C LEU A 249 -17.68 -12.78 6.83
N HIS A 250 -17.22 -13.61 5.89
CA HIS A 250 -17.94 -13.86 4.64
C HIS A 250 -18.40 -15.32 4.47
N GLY A 251 -18.28 -16.14 5.51
CA GLY A 251 -18.75 -17.53 5.53
C GLY A 251 -18.11 -18.42 4.47
N ILE A 252 -16.82 -18.21 4.17
CA ILE A 252 -16.13 -18.97 3.14
C ILE A 252 -15.64 -20.28 3.74
N THR A 253 -16.21 -21.39 3.27
CA THR A 253 -15.93 -22.74 3.76
C THR A 253 -15.21 -23.63 2.74
N SER A 254 -14.83 -23.06 1.58
CA SER A 254 -14.14 -23.82 0.53
C SER A 254 -12.82 -24.41 1.07
N PRO A 255 -12.58 -25.71 0.87
CA PRO A 255 -11.36 -26.37 1.34
C PRO A 255 -10.15 -26.12 0.42
N ALA A 256 -10.38 -25.61 -0.78
CA ALA A 256 -9.33 -25.36 -1.79
C ALA A 256 -9.01 -23.87 -1.95
N ASP A 257 -9.99 -23.01 -1.69
CA ASP A 257 -9.91 -21.57 -1.92
C ASP A 257 -10.15 -20.80 -0.62
N ALA A 258 -9.17 -19.97 -0.25
CA ALA A 258 -9.20 -19.18 0.96
C ALA A 258 -10.19 -18.00 0.85
N LEU A 259 -10.28 -17.35 -0.31
CA LEU A 259 -11.03 -16.08 -0.47
C LEU A 259 -12.36 -16.26 -1.22
N GLY A 260 -12.56 -17.40 -1.87
CA GLY A 260 -13.78 -17.65 -2.64
C GLY A 260 -13.87 -16.77 -3.90
N PRO A 261 -15.05 -16.69 -4.53
CA PRO A 261 -15.23 -15.88 -5.73
C PRO A 261 -15.10 -14.39 -5.41
N ALA A 262 -14.49 -13.66 -6.34
CA ALA A 262 -14.33 -12.21 -6.24
C ALA A 262 -15.70 -11.52 -6.01
N PRO A 263 -15.80 -10.58 -5.05
CA PRO A 263 -17.03 -9.84 -4.80
C PRO A 263 -17.51 -9.09 -6.04
N LYS A 264 -18.80 -9.22 -6.38
CA LYS A 264 -19.40 -8.51 -7.52
C LYS A 264 -19.58 -7.02 -7.25
N GLU A 265 -19.94 -6.69 -6.01
CA GLU A 265 -20.17 -5.33 -5.55
C GLU A 265 -18.84 -4.59 -5.35
N GLN A 266 -18.83 -3.30 -5.67
CA GLN A 266 -17.72 -2.43 -5.31
C GLN A 266 -17.83 -2.02 -3.84
N GLY A 267 -16.68 -1.77 -3.20
CA GLY A 267 -16.60 -1.31 -1.82
C GLY A 267 -15.63 -2.14 -0.99
N HIS A 268 -15.74 -1.98 0.33
CA HIS A 268 -14.74 -2.45 1.29
C HIS A 268 -14.38 -3.94 1.14
N ARG A 269 -15.38 -4.81 0.93
CA ARG A 269 -15.14 -6.25 0.75
C ARG A 269 -14.29 -6.56 -0.48
N ARG A 270 -14.50 -5.84 -1.58
CA ARG A 270 -13.74 -6.01 -2.82
C ARG A 270 -12.33 -5.47 -2.67
N ASP A 271 -12.17 -4.29 -2.08
CA ASP A 271 -10.85 -3.71 -1.82
C ASP A 271 -10.00 -4.63 -0.92
N LEU A 272 -10.62 -5.21 0.12
CA LEU A 272 -9.98 -6.18 1.00
C LEU A 272 -9.62 -7.48 0.27
N HIS A 273 -10.53 -8.01 -0.55
CA HIS A 273 -10.28 -9.19 -1.38
C HIS A 273 -9.08 -8.97 -2.31
N ASP A 274 -9.08 -7.87 -3.06
CA ASP A 274 -8.04 -7.57 -4.05
C ASP A 274 -6.68 -7.34 -3.38
N ARG A 275 -6.64 -6.68 -2.21
CA ARG A 275 -5.44 -6.56 -1.39
C ARG A 275 -4.92 -7.93 -0.95
N LEU A 276 -5.78 -8.78 -0.40
CA LEU A 276 -5.39 -10.12 0.07
C LEU A 276 -4.91 -11.02 -1.06
N VAL A 277 -5.48 -10.92 -2.26
CA VAL A 277 -4.99 -11.64 -3.45
C VAL A 277 -3.55 -11.25 -3.75
N VAL A 278 -3.21 -9.95 -3.73
CA VAL A 278 -1.86 -9.45 -4.00
C VAL A 278 -0.88 -9.87 -2.90
N GLU A 279 -1.20 -9.62 -1.63
CA GLU A 279 -0.33 -9.96 -0.50
C GLU A 279 -0.06 -11.48 -0.43
N CYS A 280 -1.09 -12.31 -0.60
CA CYS A 280 -0.92 -13.76 -0.60
C CYS A 280 -0.09 -14.26 -1.78
N ALA A 281 -0.19 -13.61 -2.95
CA ALA A 281 0.64 -13.95 -4.11
C ALA A 281 2.13 -13.71 -3.81
N ASP A 282 2.47 -12.71 -3.01
CA ASP A 282 3.87 -12.43 -2.64
C ASP A 282 4.47 -13.53 -1.76
N TYR A 283 3.68 -14.22 -0.94
CA TYR A 283 4.15 -15.34 -0.12
C TYR A 283 4.25 -16.67 -0.89
N ARG A 284 3.48 -16.79 -1.98
CA ARG A 284 3.57 -17.95 -2.90
C ARG A 284 4.74 -17.87 -3.87
N LYS A 285 5.32 -16.69 -4.08
CA LYS A 285 6.48 -16.53 -4.95
C LYS A 285 7.66 -17.37 -4.40
N PRO A 286 8.38 -18.08 -5.28
CA PRO A 286 9.50 -18.95 -4.90
C PRO A 286 10.58 -18.18 -4.16
#